data_AF-A0A8H4EL04-F1
#
_entry.id   AF-A0A8H4EL04-F1
#
_cell.length_a   1.000
_cell.length_b   1.000
_cell.length_c   1.000
_cell.angle_alpha   90.00
_cell.angle_beta   90.00
_cell.angle_gamma   90.00
#
_symmetry.space_group_name_H-M   'P 1'
#
loop_
_entity.id
_entity.type
_entity.pdbx_description
1 polymer ?
#
loop_
_entity_poly.entity_id
_entity_poly.type
_entity_poly.pdbx_seq_one_letter_code
_entity_poly.pdbx_strand_id
1 'polypeptide(L)'
;MAVSVVPQEEINILLLSKTGAGKSTFINAFANYFKYNSLDDEISGEIEVLISCKFMITDDDYKMKMITIVSEDDENEDENKIT
;
A
#
# COMPACT_ATOMS: atom_id res chain seq x y z
N MET A 1 30.88 -11.82 -23.79
CA MET A 1 31.00 -12.06 -22.33
C MET A 1 29.61 -12.40 -21.83
N ALA A 2 29.44 -13.55 -21.17
CA ALA A 2 28.13 -13.97 -20.64
C ALA A 2 27.93 -13.32 -19.27
N VAL A 3 26.83 -12.58 -19.08
CA VAL A 3 26.41 -12.07 -17.78
C VAL A 3 25.88 -13.26 -16.98
N SER A 4 26.52 -13.59 -15.86
CA SER A 4 25.96 -14.56 -14.92
C SER A 4 24.80 -13.90 -14.19
N VAL A 5 23.58 -14.32 -14.50
CA VAL A 5 22.40 -13.93 -13.72
C VAL A 5 22.45 -14.70 -12.41
N VAL A 6 22.80 -14.01 -11.33
CA VAL A 6 22.66 -14.58 -9.98
C VAL A 6 21.15 -14.70 -9.72
N PRO A 7 20.62 -15.87 -9.31
CA PRO A 7 19.21 -15.97 -8.98
C PRO A 7 18.90 -15.00 -7.84
N GLN A 8 17.97 -14.08 -8.04
CA GLN A 8 17.44 -13.29 -6.94
C GLN A 8 16.60 -14.22 -6.07
N GLU A 9 16.86 -14.23 -4.76
CA GLU A 9 16.01 -14.95 -3.83
C GLU A 9 14.66 -14.23 -3.72
N GLU A 10 13.58 -14.93 -4.10
CA GLU A 10 12.22 -14.41 -4.03
C GLU A 10 11.48 -15.01 -2.84
N ILE A 11 10.74 -14.16 -2.12
CA ILE A 11 9.89 -14.57 -1.00
C ILE A 11 8.43 -14.31 -1.38
N ASN A 12 7.61 -15.36 -1.37
CA ASN A 12 6.18 -15.27 -1.62
C ASN A 12 5.42 -15.18 -0.29
N ILE A 13 4.67 -14.11 -0.08
CA ILE A 13 3.89 -13.87 1.13
C ILE A 13 2.39 -13.94 0.80
N LEU A 14 1.63 -14.78 1.50
CA LEU A 14 0.19 -14.89 1.36
C LEU A 14 -0.53 -14.26 2.56
N LEU A 15 -1.29 -13.19 2.33
CA LEU A 15 -2.09 -12.51 3.35
C LEU A 15 -3.56 -12.97 3.30
N LEU A 16 -4.01 -13.69 4.33
CA LEU A 16 -5.39 -14.21 4.43
C LEU A 16 -6.18 -13.50 5.52
N SER A 17 -7.26 -12.83 5.13
CA SER A 17 -8.26 -12.27 6.05
C SER A 17 -9.52 -11.84 5.29
N LYS A 18 -10.60 -11.51 6.01
CA LYS A 18 -11.83 -10.95 5.43
C LYS A 18 -11.62 -9.56 4.78
N THR A 19 -12.56 -9.11 3.94
CA THR A 19 -12.58 -7.73 3.42
C THR A 19 -12.66 -6.72 4.56
N GLY A 20 -11.97 -5.58 4.41
CA GLY A 20 -11.91 -4.53 5.44
C GLY A 20 -10.99 -4.84 6.62
N ALA A 21 -10.30 -5.99 6.64
CA ALA A 21 -9.30 -6.30 7.66
C ALA A 21 -7.96 -5.55 7.48
N GLY A 22 -7.83 -4.71 6.43
CA GLY A 22 -6.66 -3.85 6.22
C GLY A 22 -5.51 -4.46 5.42
N LYS A 23 -5.74 -5.48 4.58
CA LYS A 23 -4.67 -6.11 3.77
C LYS A 23 -4.00 -5.13 2.80
N SER A 24 -4.77 -4.38 2.01
CA SER A 24 -4.22 -3.38 1.08
C SER A 24 -3.45 -2.29 1.83
N THR A 25 -4.02 -1.81 2.94
CA THR A 25 -3.37 -0.86 3.85
C THR A 25 -2.03 -1.39 4.39
N PHE A 26 -1.98 -2.67 4.77
CA PHE A 26 -0.75 -3.31 5.24
C PHE A 26 0.31 -3.39 4.14
N ILE A 27 -0.06 -3.76 2.91
CA ILE A 27 0.89 -3.84 1.79
C ILE A 27 1.55 -2.49 1.51
N ASN A 28 0.76 -1.41 1.48
CA ASN A 28 1.30 -0.06 1.29
C ASN A 28 2.23 0.35 2.44
N ALA A 29 1.84 0.12 3.69
CA ALA A 29 2.69 0.42 4.84
C ALA A 29 3.99 -0.40 4.82
N PHE A 30 3.90 -1.69 4.45
CA PHE A 30 5.05 -2.58 4.36
C PHE A 30 6.03 -2.15 3.27
N ALA A 31 5.55 -1.67 2.12
CA ALA A 31 6.40 -1.12 1.07
C ALA A 31 7.14 0.15 1.53
N ASN A 32 6.42 1.09 2.15
CA ASN A 32 7.01 2.33 2.67
C ASN A 32 8.02 2.06 3.79
N TYR A 33 7.78 1.05 4.62
CA TYR A 33 8.73 0.63 5.65
C TYR A 33 10.10 0.23 5.08
N PHE A 34 10.16 -0.41 3.91
CA PHE A 34 11.44 -0.73 3.26
C PHE A 34 12.03 0.41 2.44
N LYS A 35 11.19 1.36 2.00
CA LYS A 35 11.63 2.53 1.23
C LYS A 35 12.46 3.48 2.08
N TYR A 36 12.09 3.67 3.34
CA TYR A 36 12.73 4.63 4.24
C TYR A 36 13.62 3.94 5.27
N ASN A 37 14.78 4.55 5.55
CA ASN A 37 15.72 4.04 6.56
C ASN A 37 15.29 4.41 7.99
N SER A 38 14.42 5.41 8.14
CA SER A 38 13.89 5.88 9.41
C SER A 38 12.46 6.41 9.26
N LEU A 39 11.73 6.45 10.37
CA LEU A 39 10.39 7.04 10.42
C LEU A 39 10.41 8.55 10.15
N ASP A 40 11.49 9.25 10.52
CA ASP A 40 11.62 10.70 10.27
C ASP A 40 11.72 10.99 8.76
N ASP A 41 12.43 10.13 8.02
CA ASP A 41 12.51 10.22 6.56
C ASP A 41 11.16 9.92 5.90
N GLU A 42 10.40 8.96 6.45
CA GLU A 42 9.06 8.60 5.97
C GLU A 42 8.07 9.77 6.10
N ILE A 43 8.06 10.47 7.25
CA ILE A 43 7.12 11.58 7.52
C ILE A 43 7.30 12.73 6.52
N SER A 44 8.53 12.95 6.04
CA SER A 44 8.85 14.01 5.08
C SER A 44 8.82 13.57 3.62
N GLY A 45 8.68 12.26 3.37
CA GLY A 45 8.76 11.65 2.05
C GLY A 45 7.40 11.45 1.37
N GLU A 46 7.45 11.13 0.07
CA GLU A 46 6.27 10.74 -0.70
C GLU A 46 5.88 9.28 -0.44
N ILE A 47 4.65 9.04 -0.02
CA ILE A 47 4.11 7.70 0.20
C ILE A 47 4.08 6.94 -1.12
N GLU A 48 4.72 5.76 -1.14
CA GLU A 48 4.59 4.81 -2.24
C GLU A 48 3.28 4.03 -2.08
N VAL A 49 2.42 4.11 -3.10
CA VAL A 49 1.11 3.46 -3.10
C VAL A 49 1.15 2.36 -4.14
N LEU A 50 1.29 1.11 -3.70
CA LEU A 50 1.32 -0.05 -4.59
C LEU A 50 -0.08 -0.53 -4.95
N ILE A 51 -1.04 -0.33 -4.05
CA ILE A 51 -2.43 -0.76 -4.21
C ILE A 51 -3.31 0.36 -3.69
N SER A 52 -4.28 0.84 -4.47
CA SER A 52 -5.26 1.78 -3.94
C SER A 52 -5.98 1.20 -2.74
N CYS A 53 -6.37 2.08 -1.83
CA CYS A 53 -7.16 1.66 -0.69
C CYS A 53 -8.03 2.77 -0.15
N LYS A 54 -9.13 2.35 0.47
CA LYS A 54 -10.12 3.21 1.10
C LYS A 54 -10.38 2.72 2.52
N PHE A 55 -10.20 3.59 3.50
CA PHE A 55 -10.40 3.25 4.91
C PHE A 55 -10.85 4.45 5.74
N MET A 56 -11.50 4.17 6.86
CA MET A 56 -11.97 5.22 7.77
C MET A 56 -10.96 5.45 8.89
N ILE A 57 -10.70 6.72 9.18
CA ILE A 57 -9.99 7.16 10.38
C ILE A 57 -10.91 8.02 11.23
N THR A 58 -10.67 8.03 12.53
CA THR A 58 -11.30 8.98 13.45
C THR A 58 -10.28 10.08 13.73
N ASP A 59 -10.68 11.33 13.54
CA ASP A 59 -9.84 12.47 13.90
C ASP A 59 -9.96 12.84 15.39
N ASP A 60 -9.20 13.85 15.81
CA ASP A 60 -9.17 14.33 17.20
C ASP A 60 -10.53 14.87 17.69
N ASP A 61 -11.42 15.26 16.77
CA ASP A 61 -12.79 15.72 17.05
C ASP A 61 -13.80 14.55 17.09
N TYR A 62 -13.34 13.30 17.09
CA TYR A 62 -14.15 12.09 17.00
C TYR A 62 -15.00 11.99 15.72
N LYS A 63 -14.60 12.70 14.66
CA LYS A 63 -15.28 12.62 13.36
C LYS A 63 -14.64 11.56 12.50
N MET A 64 -15.48 10.71 11.93
CA MET A 64 -15.06 9.71 10.95
C MET A 64 -14.77 10.39 9.61
N LYS A 65 -13.58 10.14 9.08
CA LYS A 65 -13.16 10.58 7.74
C LYS A 65 -12.84 9.36 6.90
N MET A 66 -13.38 9.33 5.68
CA MET A 66 -12.96 8.37 4.67
C MET A 66 -11.68 8.89 4.02
N ILE A 67 -10.62 8.11 4.09
CA ILE A 67 -9.37 8.33 3.37
C ILE A 67 -9.40 7.44 2.14
N THR A 68 -9.17 8.05 0.97
CA THR A 68 -8.99 7.34 -0.29
C THR A 68 -7.58 7.63 -0.79
N ILE A 69 -6.81 6.58 -1.06
CA ILE A 69 -5.46 6.65 -1.59
C ILE A 69 -5.49 5.88 -2.90
N VAL A 70 -5.06 6.51 -4.00
CA VAL A 70 -5.13 5.95 -5.35
C VAL A 70 -3.72 5.75 -5.88
N SER A 71 -3.39 4.53 -6.34
CA SER A 71 -2.13 4.26 -7.05
C SER A 71 -2.23 4.68 -8.52
N GLU A 72 -1.13 5.12 -9.11
CA GLU A 72 -1.11 5.62 -10.50
C GLU A 72 -1.55 4.57 -11.53
N ASP A 73 -1.31 3.30 -11.24
CA ASP A 73 -1.58 2.16 -12.13
C ASP A 73 -2.87 1.39 -11.79
N ASP A 74 -3.81 2.00 -11.04
CA ASP A 74 -4.95 1.24 -10.54
C ASP A 74 -6.05 1.00 -11.57
N GLU A 75 -6.03 -0.19 -12.18
CA GLU A 75 -7.13 -0.72 -12.99
C GLU A 75 -8.16 -1.54 -12.16
N ASN A 76 -7.89 -1.80 -10.88
CA ASN A 76 -8.65 -2.76 -10.07
C ASN A 76 -9.67 -2.12 -9.10
N GLU A 77 -9.50 -0.87 -8.66
CA GLU A 77 -10.51 -0.11 -7.89
C GLU A 77 -11.31 0.90 -8.75
N ASP A 78 -11.62 0.53 -10.00
CA ASP A 78 -12.55 1.28 -10.85
C ASP A 78 -13.99 1.22 -10.25
N GLU A 79 -14.34 2.17 -9.36
CA GLU A 79 -15.72 2.35 -8.85
C GLU A 79 -16.74 2.64 -10.00
N ASN A 80 -16.28 2.84 -11.25
CA ASN A 80 -17.11 3.11 -12.44
C ASN A 80 -17.45 1.87 -13.31
N LYS A 81 -17.17 0.63 -12.87
CA LYS A 81 -17.63 -0.58 -13.60
C LYS A 81 -19.05 -1.06 -13.24
N ILE A 82 -19.81 -0.27 -12.49
CA ILE A 82 -21.24 -0.53 -12.22
C ILE A 82 -22.03 0.77 -12.43
N THR A 83 -22.22 1.20 -13.68
CA THR A 83 -23.45 1.88 -14.12
C THR A 83 -23.67 1.64 -15.61
#